data_AF-A0A182X427-F1
#
_entry.id   AF-A0A182X427-F1
#
_cell.length_a   1.000
_cell.length_b   1.000
_cell.length_c   1.000
_cell.angle_alpha   90.00
_cell.angle_beta   90.00
_cell.angle_gamma   90.00
#
_symmetry.space_group_name_H-M   'P 1'
#
loop_
_entity.id
_entity.type
_entity.pdbx_description
1 polymer ?
#
loop_
_entity_poly.entity_id
_entity_poly.type
_entity_poly.pdbx_seq_one_letter_code
_entity_poly.pdbx_strand_id
1 'polypeptide(L)'
;MALCSTTSSIYSVFIEGLIVRFGARPVYVGGLLAHCCGMLAMGLMPHKLVVFGCCALTGVMYATIYSIPFLLISHYHSKNCFTEVDGQYVESIEPRGFGVDVSMMSSMLCLAQLIVSLAIGAVIDAVGSTIIITFISSAFMLCAACSAMAILYMGL
;
A
#
# COMPACT_ATOMS: atom_id res chain seq x y z
N MET A 1 8.12 1.07 16.75
CA MET A 1 8.22 -0.18 15.97
C MET A 1 7.23 -1.25 16.42
N ALA A 2 7.21 -1.66 17.70
CA ALA A 2 6.32 -2.75 18.15
C ALA A 2 4.84 -2.56 17.76
N LEU A 3 4.25 -1.38 18.00
CA LEU A 3 2.83 -1.12 17.68
C LEU A 3 2.49 -1.27 16.19
N CYS A 4 3.32 -0.73 15.30
CA CYS A 4 3.09 -0.82 13.86
C CYS A 4 3.17 -2.28 13.39
N SER A 5 4.16 -3.04 13.90
CA SER A 5 4.35 -4.45 13.56
C SER A 5 3.23 -5.33 14.12
N THR A 6 2.79 -5.10 15.37
CA THR A 6 1.66 -5.82 15.96
C THR A 6 0.37 -5.52 15.21
N THR A 7 0.11 -4.25 14.88
CA THR A 7 -1.08 -3.86 14.10
C THR A 7 -1.05 -4.47 12.70
N SER A 8 0.11 -4.43 12.04
CA SER A 8 0.31 -5.06 10.72
C SER A 8 0.04 -6.57 10.79
N SER A 9 0.62 -7.28 11.77
CA SER A 9 0.42 -8.72 11.95
C SER A 9 -1.04 -9.09 12.21
N ILE A 10 -1.72 -8.36 13.11
CA ILE A 10 -3.14 -8.59 13.40
C ILE A 10 -3.97 -8.31 12.14
N TYR A 11 -3.75 -7.17 11.48
CA TYR A 11 -4.49 -6.79 10.29
C TYR A 11 -4.29 -7.77 9.13
N SER A 12 -3.07 -8.28 8.90
CA SER A 12 -2.79 -9.29 7.88
C SER A 12 -3.57 -10.58 8.06
N VAL A 13 -3.93 -10.97 9.30
CA VAL A 13 -4.80 -12.13 9.54
C VAL A 13 -6.23 -11.86 9.09
N PHE A 14 -6.70 -10.62 9.24
CA PHE A 14 -8.08 -10.25 8.89
C PHE A 14 -8.25 -9.73 7.47
N ILE A 15 -7.16 -9.42 6.76
CA ILE A 15 -7.23 -8.71 5.48
C ILE A 15 -8.01 -9.50 4.43
N GLU A 16 -7.81 -10.81 4.33
CA GLU A 16 -8.57 -11.67 3.40
C GLU A 16 -10.06 -11.67 3.74
N GLY A 17 -10.42 -11.73 5.02
CA GLY A 17 -11.81 -11.62 5.46
C GLY A 17 -12.44 -10.27 5.15
N LEU A 18 -11.67 -9.17 5.27
CA LEU A 18 -12.11 -7.84 4.84
C LEU A 18 -12.29 -7.77 3.33
N ILE A 19 -11.38 -8.35 2.55
CA ILE A 19 -11.45 -8.40 1.09
C ILE A 19 -12.72 -9.16 0.66
N VAL A 20 -12.98 -10.34 1.22
CA VAL A 20 -14.19 -11.12 0.89
C VAL A 20 -15.48 -10.35 1.24
N ARG A 21 -15.46 -9.55 2.32
CA ARG A 21 -16.66 -8.84 2.79
C ARG A 21 -16.92 -7.51 2.07
N PHE A 22 -15.86 -6.75 1.77
CA PHE A 22 -15.96 -5.39 1.25
C PHE A 22 -15.45 -5.25 -0.20
N GLY A 23 -14.71 -6.24 -0.70
CA GLY A 23 -13.96 -6.20 -1.96
C GLY A 23 -12.54 -5.68 -1.77
N ALA A 24 -11.62 -6.10 -2.64
CA ALA A 24 -10.21 -5.73 -2.56
C ALA A 24 -9.98 -4.24 -2.83
N ARG A 25 -10.78 -3.62 -3.71
CA ARG A 25 -10.64 -2.20 -4.07
C ARG A 25 -10.86 -1.24 -2.90
N PRO A 26 -12.00 -1.26 -2.18
CA PRO A 26 -12.20 -0.34 -1.05
C PRO A 26 -11.27 -0.65 0.12
N VAL A 27 -10.87 -1.91 0.33
CA VAL A 27 -9.89 -2.27 1.37
C VAL A 27 -8.52 -1.67 1.03
N TYR A 28 -8.09 -1.76 -0.23
CA TYR A 28 -6.80 -1.21 -0.63
C TYR A 28 -6.79 0.32 -0.57
N VAL A 29 -7.73 0.96 -1.27
CA VAL A 29 -7.83 2.43 -1.34
C VAL A 29 -8.12 3.01 0.06
N GLY A 30 -8.99 2.37 0.83
CA GLY A 30 -9.31 2.78 2.20
C GLY A 30 -8.09 2.73 3.13
N GLY A 31 -7.27 1.68 3.06
CA GLY A 31 -6.04 1.57 3.84
C GLY A 31 -5.03 2.68 3.51
N LEU A 32 -4.87 3.01 2.22
CA LEU A 32 -3.99 4.09 1.75
C LEU A 32 -4.51 5.48 2.17
N LEU A 33 -5.81 5.72 2.03
CA LEU A 33 -6.45 6.98 2.44
C LEU A 33 -6.41 7.16 3.95
N ALA A 34 -6.64 6.10 4.73
CA ALA A 34 -6.54 6.16 6.19
C ALA A 34 -5.14 6.58 6.63
N HIS A 35 -4.10 6.04 5.99
CA HIS A 35 -2.72 6.47 6.24
C HIS A 35 -2.47 7.93 5.82
N CYS A 36 -2.97 8.34 4.66
CA CYS A 36 -2.90 9.74 4.21
C CYS A 36 -3.51 10.70 5.25
N CYS A 37 -4.71 10.41 5.75
CA CYS A 37 -5.37 11.18 6.79
C CYS A 37 -4.57 11.16 8.11
N GLY A 38 -4.01 10.01 8.50
CA GLY A 38 -3.17 9.89 9.69
C GLY A 38 -1.92 10.76 9.62
N MET A 39 -1.19 10.73 8.50
CA MET A 39 0.02 11.53 8.32
C MET A 39 -0.29 13.03 8.25
N LEU A 40 -1.43 13.42 7.67
CA LEU A 40 -1.90 14.80 7.67
C LEU A 40 -2.27 15.28 9.09
N ALA A 41 -3.03 14.47 9.84
CA ALA A 41 -3.40 14.78 11.22
C ALA A 41 -2.18 14.92 12.12
N MET A 42 -1.16 14.07 11.94
CA MET A 42 0.10 14.14 12.69
C MET A 42 0.89 15.42 12.38
N GLY A 43 0.83 15.91 11.13
CA GLY A 43 1.46 17.17 10.72
C GLY A 43 0.76 18.42 11.27
N LEU A 44 -0.58 18.37 11.41
CA LEU A 44 -1.39 19.49 11.92
C LEU A 44 -1.45 19.55 13.46
N MET A 45 -1.53 18.40 14.11
CA MET A 45 -1.75 18.25 15.56
C MET A 45 -0.74 17.24 16.14
N PRO A 46 0.48 17.68 16.50
CA PRO A 46 1.52 16.80 17.04
C PRO A 46 1.27 16.43 18.52
N HIS A 47 0.10 15.88 18.82
CA HIS A 47 -0.27 15.40 20.15
C HIS A 47 0.10 13.91 20.32
N LYS A 48 0.56 13.51 21.51
CA LYS A 48 1.02 12.13 21.78
C LYS A 48 -0.01 11.07 21.38
N LEU A 49 -1.29 11.28 21.71
CA LEU A 49 -2.35 10.33 21.35
C LEU A 49 -2.57 10.19 19.84
N VAL A 50 -2.43 11.28 19.09
CA VAL A 50 -2.56 11.27 17.62
C VAL A 50 -1.42 10.44 17.02
N VAL A 51 -0.19 10.64 17.49
CA VAL A 51 0.97 9.85 17.03
C VAL A 51 0.79 8.36 17.28
N PHE A 52 0.25 7.96 18.45
CA PHE A 52 -0.04 6.56 18.76
C PHE A 52 -1.09 5.96 17.80
N GLY A 53 -2.17 6.68 17.51
CA GLY A 53 -3.17 6.26 16.53
C GLY A 53 -2.60 6.16 15.11
N CYS A 54 -1.78 7.14 14.70
CA CYS A 54 -1.15 7.15 13.39
C CYS A 54 -0.18 5.97 13.20
N CYS A 55 0.55 5.57 14.24
CA CYS A 55 1.39 4.37 14.21
C CYS A 55 0.60 3.09 13.89
N ALA A 56 -0.61 2.96 14.42
CA ALA A 56 -1.49 1.84 14.08
C ALA A 56 -1.91 1.88 12.61
N LEU A 57 -2.30 3.06 12.09
CA LEU A 57 -2.64 3.26 10.69
C LEU A 57 -1.48 2.94 9.74
N THR A 58 -0.24 3.27 10.12
CA THR A 58 0.96 2.87 9.37
C THR A 58 1.12 1.35 9.31
N GLY A 59 0.80 0.63 10.40
CA GLY A 59 0.78 -0.83 10.39
C GLY A 59 -0.24 -1.41 9.39
N VAL A 60 -1.46 -0.87 9.38
CA VAL A 60 -2.51 -1.24 8.42
C VAL A 60 -2.06 -0.98 6.99
N MET A 61 -1.48 0.20 6.72
CA MET A 61 -0.95 0.56 5.39
C MET A 61 0.11 -0.44 4.92
N TYR A 62 1.09 -0.76 5.77
CA TYR A 62 2.15 -1.70 5.42
C TYR A 62 1.57 -3.08 5.09
N ALA A 63 0.72 -3.63 5.94
CA ALA A 63 0.07 -4.91 5.67
C ALA A 63 -0.72 -4.87 4.34
N THR A 64 -1.43 -3.78 4.07
CA THR A 64 -2.23 -3.64 2.85
C THR A 64 -1.36 -3.60 1.58
N ILE A 65 -0.28 -2.81 1.59
CA ILE A 65 0.66 -2.69 0.46
C ILE A 65 1.38 -4.00 0.17
N TYR A 66 1.66 -4.82 1.20
CA TYR A 66 2.34 -6.11 1.02
C TYR A 66 1.38 -7.28 0.74
N SER A 67 0.11 -7.22 1.13
CA SER A 67 -0.80 -8.34 0.91
C SER A 67 -1.58 -8.22 -0.39
N ILE A 68 -2.19 -7.06 -0.68
CA ILE A 68 -3.14 -6.94 -1.80
C ILE A 68 -2.49 -7.14 -3.17
N PRO A 69 -1.35 -6.51 -3.52
CA PRO A 69 -0.72 -6.72 -4.82
C PRO A 69 -0.28 -8.18 -5.05
N PHE A 70 0.16 -8.86 -3.99
CA PHE A 70 0.59 -10.25 -4.03
C PHE A 70 -0.61 -11.21 -4.15
N LEU A 71 -1.74 -10.90 -3.52
CA LEU A 71 -3.00 -11.61 -3.74
C LEU A 71 -3.51 -11.40 -5.18
N LEU A 72 -3.38 -10.18 -5.68
CA LEU A 72 -3.86 -9.83 -7.01
C LEU A 72 -3.05 -10.52 -8.12
N ILE A 73 -1.72 -10.55 -8.01
CA ILE A 73 -0.88 -11.29 -8.96
C ILE A 73 -1.16 -12.79 -8.90
N SER A 74 -1.43 -13.34 -7.70
CA SER A 74 -1.86 -14.74 -7.57
C SER A 74 -3.19 -14.99 -8.27
N HIS A 75 -4.15 -14.07 -8.17
CA HIS A 75 -5.43 -14.18 -8.85
C HIS A 75 -5.32 -14.04 -10.38
N TYR A 76 -4.46 -13.15 -10.87
CA TYR A 76 -4.19 -12.99 -12.30
C TYR A 76 -3.63 -14.28 -12.90
N HIS A 77 -2.65 -14.88 -12.23
CA HIS A 77 -2.05 -16.16 -12.66
C HIS A 77 -3.02 -17.33 -12.51
N SER A 78 -3.83 -17.38 -11.45
CA SER A 78 -4.83 -18.45 -11.28
C SER A 78 -5.93 -18.43 -12.34
N LYS A 79 -6.28 -17.26 -12.89
CA LYS A 79 -7.30 -17.09 -13.94
C LYS A 79 -6.71 -16.97 -15.34
N ASN A 80 -5.38 -16.98 -15.49
CA ASN A 80 -4.66 -16.65 -16.73
C ASN A 80 -5.12 -15.34 -17.40
N CYS A 81 -5.71 -14.42 -16.65
CA CYS A 81 -6.26 -13.19 -17.19
C CYS A 81 -5.37 -12.03 -16.72
N PHE A 82 -4.93 -11.19 -17.65
CA PHE A 82 -4.07 -10.05 -17.36
C PHE A 82 -4.60 -8.73 -17.95
N THR A 83 -5.62 -8.81 -18.81
CA THR A 83 -6.27 -7.67 -19.45
C THR A 83 -7.78 -7.86 -19.41
N GLU A 84 -8.50 -6.77 -19.17
CA GLU A 84 -9.95 -6.68 -19.36
C GLU A 84 -10.21 -5.96 -20.70
N VAL A 85 -10.95 -6.59 -21.61
CA VAL A 85 -11.41 -6.00 -22.88
C VAL A 85 -12.94 -6.10 -22.90
N ASP A 86 -13.63 -4.97 -23.09
CA ASP A 86 -15.10 -4.90 -23.16
C ASP A 86 -15.84 -5.56 -21.96
N GLY A 87 -15.26 -5.47 -20.75
CA GLY A 87 -15.85 -6.05 -19.53
C GLY A 87 -15.66 -7.56 -19.39
N GLN A 88 -14.91 -8.20 -20.31
CA GLN A 88 -14.57 -9.61 -20.24
C GLN A 88 -13.07 -9.81 -19.97
N TYR A 89 -12.77 -10.73 -19.07
CA TYR A 89 -11.40 -11.13 -18.75
C TYR A 89 -10.84 -11.97 -19.91
N VAL A 90 -9.82 -11.45 -20.59
CA VAL A 90 -9.21 -12.14 -21.72
C VAL A 90 -8.08 -13.03 -21.21
N GLU A 91 -8.15 -14.31 -21.55
CA GLU A 91 -7.09 -15.28 -21.24
C GLU A 91 -5.83 -14.95 -22.05
N SER A 92 -4.70 -14.81 -21.36
CA SER A 92 -3.41 -14.54 -21.98
C SER A 92 -2.80 -15.83 -22.51
N ILE A 93 -2.39 -15.78 -23.78
CA ILE A 93 -1.70 -16.88 -24.48
C ILE A 93 -0.21 -16.91 -24.09
N GLU A 94 0.32 -15.83 -23.53
CA GLU A 94 1.75 -15.68 -23.25
C GLU A 94 2.13 -16.32 -21.89
N PRO A 95 3.15 -17.21 -21.85
CA PRO A 95 3.59 -17.84 -20.62
C PRO A 95 4.30 -16.81 -19.73
N ARG A 96 3.60 -16.34 -18.70
CA ARG A 96 4.14 -15.43 -17.68
C ARG A 96 4.50 -16.21 -16.43
N GLY A 97 5.67 -15.93 -15.85
CA GLY A 97 6.13 -16.62 -14.64
C GLY A 97 5.65 -15.94 -13.35
N PHE A 98 4.82 -16.61 -12.56
CA PHE A 98 4.35 -16.11 -11.26
C PHE A 98 5.52 -15.67 -10.35
N GLY A 99 6.57 -16.49 -10.24
CA GLY A 99 7.75 -16.18 -9.43
C GLY A 99 8.54 -14.97 -9.94
N VAL A 100 8.55 -14.74 -11.26
CA VAL A 100 9.21 -13.56 -11.86
C VAL A 100 8.45 -12.28 -11.51
N ASP A 101 7.12 -12.30 -11.57
CA ASP A 101 6.32 -11.13 -11.18
C ASP A 101 6.43 -10.83 -9.67
N VAL A 102 6.39 -11.86 -8.83
CA VAL A 102 6.55 -11.72 -7.36
C VAL A 102 7.94 -11.18 -7.01
N SER A 103 9.01 -11.70 -7.61
CA SER A 103 10.38 -11.23 -7.37
C SER A 103 10.61 -9.82 -7.91
N MET A 104 9.96 -9.45 -9.02
CA MET A 104 9.95 -8.08 -9.53
C MET A 104 9.30 -7.12 -8.54
N MET A 105 8.13 -7.45 -7.99
CA MET A 105 7.47 -6.64 -6.96
C MET A 105 8.36 -6.44 -5.73
N SER A 106 8.97 -7.51 -5.22
CA SER A 106 9.89 -7.42 -4.08
C SER A 106 11.11 -6.53 -4.38
N SER A 107 11.65 -6.61 -5.60
CA SER A 107 12.79 -5.80 -6.03
C SER A 107 12.43 -4.31 -6.11
N MET A 108 11.23 -3.98 -6.62
CA MET A 108 10.72 -2.60 -6.65
C MET A 108 10.56 -2.02 -5.24
N LEU A 109 10.04 -2.79 -4.29
CA LEU A 109 9.87 -2.36 -2.89
C LEU A 109 11.22 -2.13 -2.20
N CYS A 110 12.18 -3.02 -2.42
CA CYS A 110 13.54 -2.86 -1.90
C CYS A 110 14.20 -1.59 -2.45
N LEU A 111 14.12 -1.37 -3.76
CA LEU A 111 14.68 -0.20 -4.42
C LEU A 111 14.03 1.10 -3.92
N ALA A 112 12.69 1.12 -3.80
CA ALA A 112 11.97 2.28 -3.27
C ALA A 112 12.39 2.60 -1.83
N GLN A 113 12.54 1.58 -0.98
CA GLN A 113 12.98 1.75 0.41
C GLN A 113 14.39 2.32 0.49
N LEU A 114 15.31 1.88 -0.38
CA LEU A 114 16.67 2.40 -0.45
C LEU A 114 16.69 3.87 -0.88
N ILE A 115 15.94 4.23 -1.93
CA ILE A 115 15.82 5.61 -2.40
C ILE A 115 15.31 6.53 -1.29
N VAL A 116 14.22 6.14 -0.61
CA VAL A 116 13.63 6.92 0.47
C VAL A 116 14.61 7.08 1.64
N SER A 117 15.34 6.01 2.00
CA SER A 117 16.32 6.03 3.09
C SER A 117 17.50 6.97 2.79
N LEU A 118 17.93 7.06 1.53
CA LEU A 118 18.99 7.99 1.10
C LEU A 118 18.50 9.45 1.02
N ALA A 119 17.27 9.66 0.58
CA ALA A 119 16.73 11.00 0.32
C ALA A 119 16.20 11.72 1.57
N ILE A 120 15.61 10.99 2.54
CA ILE A 120 14.94 11.58 3.70
C ILE A 120 15.85 12.55 4.48
N GLY A 121 17.12 12.19 4.67
CA GLY A 121 18.08 13.04 5.42
C GLY A 121 18.30 14.40 4.76
N ALA A 122 18.57 14.40 3.45
CA ALA A 122 18.78 15.63 2.67
C ALA A 122 17.51 16.50 2.63
N VAL A 123 16.32 15.89 2.56
CA VAL A 123 15.05 16.62 2.57
C VAL A 123 14.81 17.30 3.92
N ILE A 124 15.10 16.63 5.04
CA ILE A 124 14.98 17.24 6.37
C ILE A 124 15.96 18.42 6.49
N ASP A 125 17.21 18.24 6.05
CA ASP A 125 18.26 19.26 6.17
C ASP A 125 17.93 20.51 5.36
N ALA A 126 17.45 20.33 4.12
CA ALA A 126 17.06 21.43 3.25
C ALA A 126 15.87 22.26 3.78
N VAL A 127 14.94 21.64 4.51
CA VAL A 127 13.71 22.30 5.01
C VAL A 127 13.85 22.75 6.47
N GLY A 128 14.78 22.16 7.23
CA GLY A 128 15.01 22.45 8.64
C GLY A 128 13.93 21.93 9.59
N SER A 129 13.03 21.06 9.13
CA SER A 129 11.94 20.50 9.94
C SER A 129 11.62 19.06 9.56
N THR A 130 11.44 18.20 10.56
CA THR A 130 11.07 16.78 10.38
C THR A 130 9.59 16.60 10.04
N ILE A 131 8.75 17.60 10.31
CA ILE A 131 7.31 17.56 10.03
C ILE A 131 7.07 17.53 8.51
N ILE A 132 8.00 18.04 7.69
CA ILE A 132 7.83 18.04 6.23
C ILE A 132 7.61 16.63 5.66
N ILE A 133 8.21 15.61 6.29
CA ILE A 133 8.09 14.21 5.86
C ILE A 133 6.64 13.74 5.97
N THR A 134 5.90 14.22 6.96
CA THR A 134 4.50 13.80 7.17
C THR A 134 3.60 14.34 6.07
N PHE A 135 3.84 15.59 5.64
CA PHE A 135 3.14 16.19 4.51
C PHE A 135 3.50 15.54 3.17
N ILE A 136 4.78 15.27 2.92
CA ILE A 136 5.23 14.56 1.72
C ILE A 136 4.62 13.15 1.68
N SER A 137 4.67 12.42 2.79
CA SER A 137 4.07 11.08 2.89
C SER A 137 2.57 11.11 2.62
N SER A 138 1.84 12.08 3.16
CA SER A 138 0.41 12.26 2.90
C SER A 138 0.13 12.47 1.40
N ALA A 139 0.88 13.36 0.73
CA ALA A 139 0.73 13.59 -0.70
C ALA A 139 1.01 12.34 -1.53
N PHE A 140 2.10 11.61 -1.25
CA PHE A 140 2.42 10.36 -1.94
C PHE A 140 1.36 9.27 -1.70
N MET A 141 0.79 9.19 -0.50
CA MET A 141 -0.28 8.24 -0.19
C MET A 141 -1.58 8.58 -0.90
N LEU A 142 -1.89 9.87 -1.07
CA LEU A 142 -3.02 10.30 -1.87
C LEU A 142 -2.84 9.91 -3.34
N CYS A 143 -1.65 10.15 -3.90
CA CYS A 143 -1.31 9.69 -5.25
C CYS A 143 -1.40 8.17 -5.38
N ALA A 144 -0.89 7.42 -4.38
CA ALA A 144 -0.98 5.97 -4.36
C ALA A 144 -2.43 5.49 -4.32
N ALA A 145 -3.30 6.14 -3.54
CA ALA A 145 -4.73 5.83 -3.49
C ALA A 145 -5.40 6.09 -4.84
N CYS A 146 -5.06 7.19 -5.52
CA CYS A 146 -5.54 7.48 -6.87
C CYS A 146 -5.09 6.42 -7.88
N SER A 147 -3.82 6.04 -7.88
CA SER A 147 -3.29 4.97 -8.73
C SER A 147 -3.94 3.63 -8.41
N ALA A 148 -4.20 3.33 -7.13
CA ALA A 148 -4.89 2.11 -6.71
C ALA A 148 -6.33 2.02 -7.24
N MET A 149 -6.99 3.15 -7.51
CA MET A 149 -8.32 3.14 -8.14
C MET A 149 -8.30 2.67 -9.59
N ALA A 150 -7.16 2.80 -10.30
CA ALA A 150 -7.00 2.38 -11.69
C ALA A 150 -6.59 0.91 -11.85
N ILE A 151 -6.32 0.21 -10.75
CA ILE A 151 -5.92 -1.20 -10.75
C ILE A 151 -7.13 -2.09 -11.08
N LEU A 152 -6.89 -3.17 -11.82
CA LEU A 152 -7.87 -4.19 -12.16
C LEU A 152 -8.04 -5.21 -11.03
N TYR A 153 -9.13 -5.19 -10.27
CA TYR A 153 -9.30 -6.08 -9.10
C TYR A 153 -9.92 -7.46 -9.41
N MET A 154 -10.30 -7.76 -10.67
CA MET A 154 -10.84 -9.08 -11.09
C MET A 154 -11.96 -9.68 -10.21
N GLY A 155 -12.81 -8.83 -9.65
CA GLY A 155 -13.90 -9.23 -8.75
C GLY A 155 -13.44 -9.74 -7.37
N LEU A 156 -12.19 -9.44 -7.00
CA LEU A 156 -11.64 -9.66 -5.67
C LEU A 156 -12.15 -8.64 -4.65
#